data_AF-A0A9P6MF25-F1
#
_entry.id   AF-A0A9P6MF25-F1
#
_cell.length_a   1.000
_cell.length_b   1.000
_cell.length_c   1.000
_cell.angle_alpha   90.00
_cell.angle_beta   90.00
_cell.angle_gamma   90.00
#
_symmetry.space_group_name_H-M   'P 1'
#
loop_
_entity.id
_entity.type
_entity.pdbx_description
1 polymer ?
#
loop_
_entity_poly.entity_id
_entity_poly.type
_entity_poly.pdbx_seq_one_letter_code
_entity_poly.pdbx_strand_id
1 'polypeptide(L)'
;MSSTHPLQLPEIIQEVANFVEDPSLRACALVSKTWYQVFHPLIWSDVRFRLFQHNPPNCLLHLGHLVKTFTITFNFNQQHLALRFPHLISLTAVGHP
;
A
#
# COMPACT_ATOMS: atom_id res chain seq x y z
N MET A 1 30.30 12.54 -19.60
CA MET A 1 29.99 12.05 -18.25
C MET A 1 28.49 12.18 -18.06
N SER A 2 27.76 11.09 -17.86
CA SER A 2 26.31 11.16 -17.58
C SER A 2 26.14 11.78 -16.20
N SER A 3 25.73 13.04 -16.15
CA SER A 3 25.24 13.68 -14.94
C SER A 3 23.93 13.00 -14.57
N THR A 4 24.00 11.91 -13.80
CA THR A 4 22.81 11.25 -13.27
C THR A 4 22.16 12.23 -12.32
N HIS A 5 20.98 12.73 -12.69
CA HIS A 5 20.27 13.69 -11.86
C HIS A 5 19.93 13.01 -10.52
N PRO A 6 20.15 13.66 -9.36
CA PRO A 6 19.98 13.00 -8.05
C PRO A 6 18.58 12.40 -7.87
N LEU A 7 17.54 13.03 -8.42
CA LEU A 7 16.16 12.49 -8.43
C LEU A 7 15.92 11.27 -9.35
N GLN A 8 16.97 10.71 -9.94
CA GLN A 8 16.94 9.43 -10.66
C GLN A 8 17.57 8.30 -9.83
N LEU A 9 18.22 8.62 -8.70
CA LEU A 9 18.79 7.63 -7.80
C LEU A 9 17.70 7.06 -6.88
N PRO A 10 17.44 5.74 -6.90
CA PRO A 10 16.40 5.13 -6.08
C PRO A 10 16.55 5.42 -4.59
N GLU A 11 17.77 5.52 -4.08
CA GLU A 11 18.06 5.77 -2.66
C GLU A 11 17.61 7.17 -2.25
N ILE A 12 17.80 8.18 -3.11
CA ILE A 12 17.34 9.55 -2.85
C ILE A 12 15.82 9.61 -2.94
N ILE A 13 15.22 8.95 -3.93
CA ILE A 13 13.76 8.88 -4.08
C ILE A 13 13.14 8.18 -2.86
N GLN A 14 13.79 7.13 -2.33
CA GLN A 14 13.36 6.41 -1.14
C GLN A 14 13.38 7.31 0.11
N GLU A 15 14.40 8.15 0.26
CA GLU A 15 14.44 9.14 1.34
C GLU A 15 13.33 10.18 1.20
N VAL A 16 13.07 10.68 -0.01
CA VAL A 16 11.93 11.57 -0.25
C VAL A 16 10.62 10.90 0.15
N ALA A 17 10.46 9.62 -0.16
CA ALA A 17 9.24 8.88 0.13
C ALA A 17 8.90 8.81 1.63
N ASN A 18 9.90 8.90 2.52
CA ASN A 18 9.69 8.95 3.97
C ASN A 18 8.95 10.21 4.45
N PHE A 19 8.92 11.27 3.63
CA PHE A 19 8.28 12.55 3.95
C PHE A 19 6.95 12.77 3.21
N VAL A 20 6.51 11.80 2.40
CA VAL A 20 5.29 11.92 1.61
C VAL A 20 4.16 11.18 2.30
N GLU A 21 3.10 11.91 2.64
CA GLU A 21 1.89 11.34 3.22
C GLU A 21 0.89 10.89 2.15
N ASP A 22 -0.03 10.00 2.52
CA ASP A 22 -1.21 9.71 1.70
C ASP A 22 -2.11 10.96 1.60
N PRO A 23 -2.67 11.31 0.42
CA PRO A 23 -2.74 10.54 -0.83
C PRO A 23 -1.60 10.81 -1.83
N SER A 24 -0.62 11.65 -1.47
CA SER A 24 0.43 12.15 -2.38
C SER A 24 1.34 11.05 -2.92
N LEU A 25 1.45 9.91 -2.20
CA LEU A 25 2.18 8.72 -2.65
C LEU A 25 1.76 8.25 -4.05
N ARG A 26 0.46 8.33 -4.37
CA ARG A 26 -0.07 7.91 -5.68
C ARG A 26 0.37 8.84 -6.80
N ALA A 27 0.39 10.15 -6.53
CA ALA A 27 0.87 11.13 -7.49
C ALA A 27 2.37 10.93 -7.77
N CYS A 28 3.16 10.68 -6.74
CA CYS A 28 4.59 10.38 -6.86
C CYS A 28 4.85 9.15 -7.74
N ALA A 29 4.05 8.09 -7.62
CA ALA A 29 4.20 6.89 -8.44
C ALA A 29 3.94 7.12 -9.95
N LEU A 30 3.28 8.21 -10.33
CA LEU A 30 2.97 8.54 -11.73
C LEU A 30 4.06 9.37 -12.44
N VAL A 31 5.08 9.84 -11.71
CA VAL A 31 6.11 10.74 -12.26
C VAL A 31 6.99 10.04 -13.28
N SER A 32 7.46 8.82 -12.98
CA SER A 32 8.34 8.04 -13.85
C SER A 32 8.37 6.57 -13.41
N LYS A 33 8.99 5.71 -14.23
CA LYS A 33 9.18 4.29 -13.88
C LYS A 33 10.01 4.10 -12.60
N THR A 34 11.05 4.90 -12.39
CA THR A 34 11.89 4.82 -11.19
C THR A 34 11.10 5.21 -9.94
N TRP A 35 10.32 6.28 -10.03
CA TRP A 35 9.45 6.70 -8.95
C TRP A 35 8.36 5.66 -8.66
N TYR A 36 7.78 5.07 -9.70
CA TYR A 36 6.83 3.97 -9.54
C TYR A 36 7.42 2.81 -8.73
N GLN A 37 8.65 2.38 -9.02
CA GLN A 37 9.28 1.27 -8.30
C GLN A 37 9.45 1.53 -6.79
N VAL A 38 9.73 2.77 -6.40
CA VAL A 38 9.89 3.17 -5.00
C VAL A 38 8.54 3.37 -4.31
N PHE A 39 7.62 4.10 -4.94
CA PHE A 39 6.36 4.50 -4.32
C PHE A 39 5.27 3.42 -4.39
N HIS A 40 5.29 2.54 -5.39
CA HIS A 40 4.27 1.51 -5.54
C HIS A 40 4.16 0.59 -4.31
N PRO A 41 5.25 0.02 -3.75
CA PRO A 41 5.17 -0.74 -2.50
C PRO A 41 4.59 0.04 -1.33
N LEU A 42 4.86 1.35 -1.24
CA LEU A 42 4.41 2.20 -0.13
C LEU A 42 2.90 2.43 -0.18
N ILE A 43 2.33 2.62 -1.38
CA ILE A 43 0.87 2.75 -1.58
C ILE A 43 0.12 1.52 -1.07
N TRP A 44 0.72 0.33 -1.18
CA TRP A 44 0.12 -0.92 -0.75
C TRP A 44 0.56 -1.36 0.64
N SER A 45 1.39 -0.56 1.33
CA SER A 45 1.93 -0.95 2.64
C SER A 45 0.91 -0.79 3.77
N ASP A 46 0.09 0.27 3.74
CA ASP A 46 -1.07 0.46 4.61
C ASP A 46 -2.33 0.53 3.77
N VAL A 47 -3.16 -0.52 3.86
CA VAL A 47 -4.33 -0.66 3.03
C VAL A 47 -5.57 -0.69 3.92
N ARG A 48 -6.46 0.28 3.70
CA ARG A 48 -7.69 0.43 4.47
C ARG A 48 -8.90 0.21 3.57
N PHE A 49 -9.69 -0.81 3.87
CA PHE A 49 -10.96 -1.08 3.21
C PHE A 49 -12.13 -0.91 4.16
N ARG A 50 -13.19 -0.29 3.66
CA ARG A 50 -14.52 -0.48 4.23
C ARG A 50 -15.24 -1.51 3.37
N LEU A 51 -15.30 -2.75 3.85
CA LEU A 51 -16.02 -3.81 3.18
C LEU A 51 -17.47 -3.76 3.67
N PHE A 52 -18.29 -3.00 2.95
CA PHE A 52 -19.71 -2.91 3.30
C PHE A 52 -20.54 -4.10 2.83
N GLN A 53 -20.04 -4.92 1.89
CA GLN A 53 -20.71 -6.14 1.40
C GLN A 53 -19.96 -6.88 0.28
N HIS A 54 -18.88 -6.32 -0.29
CA HIS A 54 -18.18 -6.89 -1.44
C HIS A 54 -16.92 -7.65 -1.06
N ASN A 55 -16.58 -8.65 -1.87
CA ASN A 55 -15.28 -9.32 -1.81
C ASN A 55 -14.15 -8.28 -1.95
N PRO A 56 -13.01 -8.48 -1.26
CA PRO A 56 -11.84 -7.63 -1.46
C PRO A 56 -11.45 -7.62 -2.95
N PRO A 57 -11.06 -6.47 -3.51
CA PRO A 57 -10.70 -6.40 -4.92
C PRO A 57 -9.54 -7.35 -5.25
N ASN A 58 -9.62 -8.04 -6.39
CA ASN A 58 -8.66 -9.07 -6.82
C ASN A 58 -7.20 -8.58 -6.88
N CYS A 59 -6.97 -7.27 -6.97
CA CYS A 59 -5.64 -6.68 -6.89
C CYS A 59 -4.95 -7.00 -5.55
N LEU A 60 -5.69 -7.14 -4.45
CA LEU A 60 -5.13 -7.51 -3.14
C LEU A 60 -4.59 -8.93 -3.10
N LEU A 61 -5.15 -9.85 -3.90
CA LEU A 61 -4.63 -11.21 -3.99
C LEU A 61 -3.25 -11.23 -4.66
N HIS A 62 -3.02 -10.32 -5.61
CA HIS A 62 -1.75 -10.22 -6.32
C HIS A 62 -0.71 -9.38 -5.57
N LEU A 63 -1.18 -8.40 -4.78
CA LEU A 63 -0.34 -7.43 -4.07
C LEU A 63 -0.22 -7.71 -2.58
N GLY A 64 -0.78 -8.84 -2.10
CA GLY A 64 -0.82 -9.17 -0.68
C GLY A 64 0.56 -9.31 -0.03
N HIS A 65 1.61 -9.54 -0.81
CA HIS A 65 3.00 -9.56 -0.33
C HIS A 65 3.56 -8.16 0.01
N LEU A 66 2.92 -7.09 -0.47
CA LEU A 66 3.31 -5.70 -0.15
C LEU A 66 2.54 -5.14 1.05
N VAL A 67 1.41 -5.78 1.40
CA VAL A 67 0.53 -5.34 2.48
C VAL A 67 1.16 -5.65 3.84
N LYS A 68 1.48 -4.60 4.59
CA LYS A 68 2.00 -4.69 5.96
C LYS A 68 0.92 -4.43 6.99
N THR A 69 0.06 -3.44 6.74
CA THR A 69 -1.06 -3.10 7.60
C THR A 69 -2.35 -3.24 6.79
N PHE A 70 -3.32 -3.96 7.34
CA PHE A 70 -4.62 -4.15 6.71
C PHE A 70 -5.72 -3.77 7.70
N THR A 71 -6.39 -2.65 7.42
CA THR A 71 -7.54 -2.23 8.20
C THR A 71 -8.80 -2.57 7.45
N ILE A 72 -9.70 -3.34 8.06
CA ILE A 72 -11.01 -3.59 7.51
C ILE A 72 -12.10 -3.12 8.45
N THR A 73 -13.02 -2.33 7.93
CA THR A 73 -14.31 -2.03 8.58
C THR A 73 -15.35 -2.99 8.00
N PHE A 74 -15.93 -3.89 8.81
CA PHE A 74 -16.91 -4.89 8.37
C PHE A 74 -17.93 -5.23 9.47
N ASN A 75 -19.05 -5.86 9.07
CA ASN A 75 -19.85 -6.70 9.96
C ASN A 75 -19.17 -8.08 10.09
N PHE A 76 -19.05 -8.59 11.32
CA PHE A 76 -18.16 -9.67 11.85
C PHE A 76 -17.75 -10.88 10.96
N ASN A 77 -18.38 -11.14 9.83
CA ASN A 77 -18.26 -12.39 9.05
C ASN A 77 -17.06 -12.45 8.07
N GLN A 78 -16.18 -11.43 7.98
CA GLN A 78 -15.12 -11.36 6.96
C GLN A 78 -13.66 -11.42 7.49
N GLN A 79 -13.46 -11.85 8.73
CA GLN A 79 -12.12 -11.94 9.35
C GLN A 79 -11.15 -12.89 8.62
N HIS A 80 -11.67 -13.93 7.96
CA HIS A 80 -10.89 -14.92 7.22
C HIS A 80 -10.07 -14.33 6.05
N LEU A 81 -10.39 -13.12 5.60
CA LEU A 81 -9.64 -12.43 4.55
C LEU A 81 -8.21 -12.07 4.99
N ALA A 82 -7.99 -11.86 6.30
CA ALA A 82 -6.67 -11.56 6.85
C ALA A 82 -5.66 -12.70 6.61
N LEU A 83 -6.14 -13.95 6.54
CA LEU A 83 -5.30 -15.14 6.29
C LEU A 83 -4.65 -15.15 4.90
N ARG A 84 -5.06 -14.24 4.00
CA ARG A 84 -4.51 -14.13 2.64
C ARG A 84 -3.30 -13.20 2.53
N PHE A 85 -2.86 -12.59 3.63
CA PHE A 85 -1.77 -11.62 3.65
C PHE A 85 -0.57 -12.16 4.45
N PRO A 86 0.47 -12.70 3.79
CA PRO A 86 1.57 -13.40 4.46
C PRO A 86 2.49 -12.48 5.28
N HIS A 87 2.50 -11.18 4.98
CA HIS A 87 3.33 -10.17 5.65
C HIS A 87 2.51 -9.22 6.52
N LEU A 88 1.28 -9.60 6.85
CA LEU A 88 0.40 -8.80 7.67
C LEU A 88 0.93 -8.66 9.10
N ILE A 89 1.23 -7.42 9.48
CA ILE A 89 1.72 -7.05 10.80
C ILE A 89 0.55 -6.69 11.72
N SER A 90 -0.47 -6.00 11.18
CA SER A 90 -1.61 -5.53 11.97
C SER A 90 -2.93 -5.64 11.22
N LEU A 91 -3.92 -6.25 11.87
CA LEU A 91 -5.31 -6.33 11.44
C LEU A 91 -6.17 -5.52 12.40
N THR A 92 -6.86 -4.50 11.88
CA THR A 92 -7.88 -3.78 12.65
C THR A 92 -9.26 -4.07 12.07
N ALA A 93 -10.13 -4.65 12.90
CA ALA A 93 -11.52 -4.94 12.58
C ALA A 93 -12.42 -3.94 13.31
N VAL A 94 -13.11 -3.08 12.58
CA VAL A 94 -14.06 -2.12 13.17
C VAL A 94 -15.48 -2.61 12.88
N GLY A 95 -16.14 -3.13 13.91
CA GLY A 95 -17.56 -3.51 13.86
C GLY A 95 -18.45 -2.30 14.04
N HIS A 96 -19.45 -2.13 13.18
CA HIS A 96 -20.57 -1.25 13.48
C HIS A 96 -21.57 -2.02 14.36
N PRO A 97 -22.12 -1.41 15.42
CA PRO A 97 -23.14 -2.03 16.28
C PRO A 97 -24.42 -2.37 15.53
#